data_AF-A0A1I0BHE1-F1
#
_entry.id   AF-A0A1I0BHE1-F1
#
_cell.length_a   1.000
_cell.length_b   1.000
_cell.length_c   1.000
_cell.angle_alpha   90.00
_cell.angle_beta   90.00
_cell.angle_gamma   90.00
#
_symmetry.space_group_name_H-M   'P 1'
#
loop_
_entity.id
_entity.type
_entity.pdbx_description
1 polymer ?
#
loop_
_entity_poly.entity_id
_entity_poly.type
_entity_poly.pdbx_seq_one_letter_code
_entity_poly.pdbx_strand_id
1 'polypeptide(L)' 'MVKIKMNIQTAYRGELLRAGKVYEIEETTAKRWIASKIAEQVEEE' A
#
# COMPACT_ATOMS: atom_id res chain seq x y z
N MET A 1 -1.48 10.14 -6.31
CA MET A 1 -1.34 9.17 -5.20
C MET A 1 -2.43 8.10 -5.39
N VAL A 2 -2.22 6.88 -4.90
CA VAL A 2 -3.11 5.72 -5.13
C VAL A 2 -3.43 5.08 -3.80
N LYS A 3 -4.70 4.68 -3.60
CA LYS A 3 -5.12 3.91 -2.43
C LYS A 3 -4.75 2.45 -2.61
N ILE A 4 -3.98 1.93 -1.66
CA ILE A 4 -3.59 0.53 -1.62
C ILE A 4 -3.91 -0.07 -0.26
N LYS A 5 -4.33 -1.33 -0.25
CA LYS A 5 -4.53 -2.12 0.95
C LYS A 5 -3.26 -2.91 1.23
N MET A 6 -2.69 -2.76 2.42
CA MET A 6 -1.48 -3.48 2.79
C MET A 6 -1.78 -4.95 3.06
N ASN A 7 -0.99 -5.87 2.49
CA ASN A 7 -1.08 -7.30 2.80
C ASN A 7 -0.24 -7.66 4.03
N ILE A 8 0.86 -6.93 4.24
CA ILE A 8 1.78 -7.12 5.36
C ILE A 8 1.94 -5.84 6.18
N GLN A 9 2.37 -5.97 7.43
CA GLN A 9 2.75 -4.82 8.23
C GLN A 9 4.16 -4.36 7.85
N THR A 10 4.32 -3.08 7.53
CA THR A 10 5.64 -2.49 7.21
C THR A 10 5.74 -1.07 7.73
N ALA A 11 6.97 -0.60 7.94
CA ALA A 11 7.23 0.81 8.22
C ALA A 11 7.53 1.54 6.91
N TYR A 12 6.90 2.70 6.70
CA TYR A 12 7.11 3.55 5.54
C TYR A 12 7.11 5.02 5.96
N ARG A 13 8.14 5.78 5.56
CA ARG A 13 8.28 7.22 5.90
C ARG A 13 8.10 7.56 7.40
N GLY A 14 8.49 6.64 8.29
CA GLY A 14 8.34 6.81 9.74
C GLY A 14 6.98 6.41 10.30
N GLU A 15 6.03 6.01 9.44
CA GLU A 15 4.72 5.52 9.83
C GLU A 15 4.66 3.98 9.79
N LEU A 16 3.88 3.41 10.70
CA LEU A 16 3.63 1.97 10.74
C LEU A 16 2.36 1.65 9.94
N LEU A 17 2.54 1.12 8.73
CA LEU A 17 1.45 0.67 7.89
C LEU A 17 1.03 -0.74 8.31
N ARG A 18 -0.13 -0.83 8.97
CA ARG A 18 -0.68 -2.11 9.42
C ARG A 18 -1.27 -2.92 8.26
N ALA A 19 -1.06 -4.24 8.30
CA ALA A 19 -1.71 -5.18 7.38
C ALA A 19 -3.24 -5.04 7.43
N GLY A 20 -3.89 -5.22 6.28
CA GLY A 20 -5.33 -5.12 6.09
C GLY A 20 -5.89 -3.70 6.02
N LYS A 21 -5.10 -2.67 6.34
CA LYS A 21 -5.52 -1.27 6.26
C LYS A 21 -5.19 -0.65 4.90
N VAL A 22 -5.99 0.34 4.52
CA VAL A 22 -5.84 1.11 3.29
C VAL A 22 -5.05 2.38 3.59
N TYR A 23 -4.07 2.67 2.75
CA TYR A 23 -3.27 3.89 2.81
C TYR A 23 -3.14 4.50 1.42
N GLU A 24 -2.91 5.80 1.38
CA GLU A 24 -2.67 6.54 0.15
C GLU A 24 -1.16 6.71 -0.06
N ILE A 25 -0.64 6.10 -1.12
CA ILE A 25 0.79 6.03 -1.40
C ILE A 25 1.09 6.55 -2.80
N GLU A 26 2.30 7.06 -3.01
CA GLU A 26 2.77 7.46 -4.34
C GLU A 26 2.70 6.30 -5.32
N GLU A 27 2.20 6.58 -6.52
CA GLU A 27 1.93 5.58 -7.55
C GLU A 27 3.17 4.72 -7.89
N THR A 28 4.35 5.33 -7.92
CA THR A 28 5.62 4.64 -8.18
C THR A 28 5.95 3.59 -7.11
N THR A 29 5.68 3.90 -5.85
CA THR A 29 5.90 3.00 -4.71
C THR A 29 4.79 1.95 -4.67
N ALA A 30 3.54 2.36 -4.85
CA ALA A 30 2.37 1.48 -4.92
C ALA A 30 2.54 0.39 -6.00
N LYS A 31 2.94 0.76 -7.22
CA LYS A 31 3.21 -0.20 -8.32
C LYS A 31 4.24 -1.26 -7.94
N ARG A 32 5.32 -0.87 -7.26
CA ARG A 32 6.34 -1.81 -6.78
C ARG A 32 5.76 -2.77 -5.73
N TRP A 33 4.99 -2.23 -4.79
CA TRP A 33 4.39 -3.04 -3.73
C TRP A 33 3.35 -4.02 -4.26
N ILE A 34 2.54 -3.61 -5.23
CA ILE A 34 1.58 -4.47 -5.91
C ILE A 34 2.32 -5.58 -6.68
N ALA A 35 3.35 -5.24 -7.46
CA ALA A 35 4.16 -6.23 -8.18
C ALA A 35 4.85 -7.24 -7.25
N SER A 36 5.26 -6.79 -6.07
CA SER A 36 5.87 -7.64 -5.02
C SER A 36 4.86 -8.28 -4.07
N LYS A 37 3.53 -8.15 -4.31
CA LYS A 37 2.45 -8.69 -3.47
C LYS A 37 2.43 -8.18 -2.01
N ILE A 38 3.07 -7.04 -1.76
CA ILE A 38 3.12 -6.35 -0.45
C ILE A 38 1.79 -5.63 -0.16
N ALA A 39 1.12 -5.16 -1.21
CA ALA A 39 -0.15 -4.45 -1.13
C ALA A 39 -1.02 -4.75 -2.36
N GLU A 40 -2.31 -4.49 -2.25
CA GLU A 40 -3.30 -4.63 -3.32
C GLU A 40 -3.86 -3.25 -3.66
N GLN A 41 -4.14 -3.02 -4.94
CA GLN A 41 -4.81 -1.79 -5.38
C GLN A 41 -6.27 -1.81 -4.90
N VAL A 42 -6.73 -0.71 -4.33
CA VAL A 42 -8.15 -0.51 -4.01
C VAL A 42 -8.72 0.38 -5.09
N GLU A 43 -9.56 -0.17 -5.96
CA GLU A 43 -10.41 0.63 -6.84
C GLU A 43 -11.60 1.10 -6.02
N GLU A 44 -11.81 2.42 -5.94
CA GLU A 44 -13.08 2.95 -5.46
C GLU A 44 -14.10 2.71 -6.57
N GLU A 45 -15.01 1.74 -6.36
CA GLU A 45 -16.27 1.63 -7.12
C GLU A 45 -17.17 2.84 -6.85
#